data_AF-A0A1H8Y4V7-F1
#
_entry.id   AF-A0A1H8Y4V7-F1
#
_cell.length_a   1.000
_cell.length_b   1.000
_cell.length_c   1.000
_cell.angle_alpha   90.00
_cell.angle_beta   90.00
_cell.angle_gamma   90.00
#
_symmetry.space_group_name_H-M   'P 1'
#
loop_
_entity.id
_entity.type
_entity.pdbx_description
1 polymer ?
#
loop_
_entity_poly.entity_id
_entity_poly.type
_entity_poly.pdbx_seq_one_letter_code
_entity_poly.pdbx_strand_id
1 'polypeptide(L)' 'MATQKHFDAAAERLLGETVYQGLLASGYSRPDFCREIAQLAFIGHLPDSASKQDDLVLIRQVAERLWKGAGDTGLDE' A
#
# COMPACT_ATOMS: atom_id res chain seq x y z
N MET A 1 13.24 -4.14 9.54
CA MET A 1 12.80 -4.00 8.13
C MET A 1 11.30 -4.22 8.10
N ALA A 2 10.59 -3.60 7.17
CA ALA A 2 9.16 -3.84 7.02
C ALA A 2 8.96 -5.19 6.32
N THR A 3 7.94 -5.94 6.74
CA THR A 3 7.61 -7.24 6.12
C THR A 3 6.41 -7.10 5.19
N GLN A 4 6.20 -8.12 4.35
CA GLN A 4 5.03 -8.21 3.49
C GLN A 4 3.72 -8.05 4.27
N LYS A 5 3.62 -8.68 5.46
CA LYS A 5 2.46 -8.55 6.34
C LYS A 5 2.22 -7.11 6.82
N HIS A 6 3.27 -6.33 7.06
CA HIS A 6 3.12 -4.92 7.44
C HIS A 6 2.58 -4.08 6.29
N PHE A 7 3.04 -4.33 5.06
CA PHE A 7 2.50 -3.68 3.87
C PHE A 7 1.03 -4.04 3.65
N ASP A 8 0.71 -5.33 3.70
CA ASP A 8 -0.64 -5.83 3.45
C ASP A 8 -1.63 -5.25 4.48
N ALA A 9 -1.23 -5.19 5.77
CA ALA A 9 -2.03 -4.54 6.81
C ALA A 9 -2.19 -3.02 6.60
N ALA A 10 -1.14 -2.32 6.15
CA ALA A 10 -1.22 -0.90 5.84
C ALA A 10 -2.13 -0.62 4.64
N ALA A 11 -2.02 -1.44 3.58
CA ALA A 11 -2.88 -1.35 2.41
C ALA A 11 -4.35 -1.63 2.77
N GLU A 12 -4.60 -2.64 3.61
CA GLU A 12 -5.94 -2.95 4.11
C GLU A 12 -6.53 -1.80 4.93
N ARG A 13 -5.76 -1.19 5.84
CA ARG A 13 -6.21 -0.03 6.61
C ARG A 13 -6.50 1.19 5.74
N LEU A 14 -5.68 1.42 4.72
CA LEU A 14 -5.82 2.56 3.81
C LEU A 14 -6.95 2.38 2.80
N LEU A 15 -7.26 1.17 2.35
CA LEU A 15 -8.32 0.93 1.37
C LEU A 15 -9.65 0.54 2.02
N GLY A 16 -9.59 0.03 3.25
CA GLY A 16 -10.68 -0.70 3.89
C GLY A 16 -10.67 -2.18 3.49
N GLU A 17 -11.04 -3.04 4.43
CA GLU A 17 -11.02 -4.51 4.29
C GLU A 17 -11.73 -4.99 3.01
N THR A 18 -12.96 -4.51 2.76
CA THR A 18 -13.75 -4.95 1.59
C THR A 18 -13.09 -4.60 0.27
N VAL A 19 -12.55 -3.38 0.12
CA VAL A 19 -11.88 -2.94 -1.11
C VAL A 19 -10.59 -3.71 -1.29
N TYR A 20 -9.80 -3.82 -0.22
CA TYR A 20 -8.52 -4.55 -0.24
C TYR A 20 -8.70 -6.01 -0.65
N GLN A 21 -9.63 -6.74 -0.03
CA GLN A 21 -9.92 -8.14 -0.36
C GLN A 21 -10.44 -8.29 -1.80
N GLY A 22 -11.29 -7.37 -2.27
CA GLY A 22 -11.78 -7.37 -3.65
C GLY A 22 -10.66 -7.18 -4.68
N LEU A 23 -9.74 -6.25 -4.43
CA LEU A 23 -8.58 -6.00 -5.29
C LEU A 23 -7.61 -7.19 -5.26
N LEU A 24 -7.36 -7.76 -4.08
CA LEU A 24 -6.51 -8.94 -3.92
C LEU A 24 -7.06 -10.14 -4.68
N ALA A 25 -8.37 -10.41 -4.56
CA ALA A 25 -9.05 -11.46 -5.32
C ALA A 25 -9.03 -11.21 -6.84
N SER A 26 -8.93 -9.94 -7.27
CA SER A 26 -8.78 -9.55 -8.67
C SER A 26 -7.33 -9.69 -9.19
N GLY A 27 -6.40 -10.14 -8.34
CA GLY A 27 -5.00 -10.37 -8.70
C GLY A 27 -4.11 -9.14 -8.59
N TYR A 28 -4.50 -8.12 -7.81
CA TYR A 28 -3.64 -6.94 -7.59
C TYR A 28 -2.31 -7.34 -6.97
N SER A 29 -1.23 -6.87 -7.60
CA SER A 29 0.11 -6.96 -7.04
C SER A 29 0.40 -5.77 -6.12
N ARG A 30 1.48 -5.85 -5.33
CA ARG A 30 1.91 -4.75 -4.44
C ARG A 30 2.20 -3.44 -5.19
N PRO A 31 2.82 -3.45 -6.39
CA PRO A 31 2.88 -2.27 -7.25
C PRO A 31 1.51 -1.67 -7.60
N ASP A 32 0.51 -2.51 -7.85
CA ASP A 32 -0.86 -2.05 -8.18
C ASP A 32 -1.51 -1.40 -6.96
N PHE A 33 -1.36 -1.99 -5.78
CA PHE A 33 -1.79 -1.39 -4.51
C PHE A 33 -1.11 -0.04 -4.25
N CYS A 34 0.20 0.07 -4.48
CA CYS A 34 0.91 1.34 -4.34
C CYS A 34 0.32 2.42 -5.26
N ARG A 35 -0.04 2.06 -6.49
CA ARG A 35 -0.65 2.98 -7.46
C ARG A 35 -2.06 3.39 -7.05
N GLU A 36 -2.91 2.44 -6.67
CA GLU A 36 -4.29 2.69 -6.24
C GLU A 36 -4.32 3.61 -5.02
N ILE A 37 -3.53 3.28 -3.99
CA ILE A 37 -3.44 4.09 -2.77
C ILE A 37 -2.92 5.50 -3.09
N ALA A 38 -1.92 5.64 -3.98
CA ALA A 38 -1.42 6.94 -4.37
C ALA A 38 -2.49 7.79 -5.08
N GLN A 39 -3.30 7.18 -5.95
CA GLN A 39 -4.41 7.86 -6.62
C GLN A 39 -5.48 8.31 -5.62
N LEU A 40 -5.92 7.42 -4.74
CA LEU A 40 -6.92 7.73 -3.71
C LEU A 40 -6.43 8.76 -2.70
N ALA A 41 -5.15 8.71 -2.31
CA ALA A 41 -4.52 9.71 -1.44
C ALA A 41 -4.54 11.09 -2.10
N PHE A 42 -4.21 11.16 -3.39
CA PHE A 42 -4.14 12.40 -4.13
C PHE A 42 -5.50 13.10 -4.23
N ILE A 43 -6.59 12.34 -4.41
CA ILE A 43 -7.95 12.88 -4.46
C ILE A 43 -8.62 13.01 -3.08
N GLY A 44 -7.90 12.69 -2.00
CA GLY A 44 -8.42 12.80 -0.63
C GLY A 44 -9.49 11.77 -0.25
N HIS A 45 -9.57 10.64 -0.96
CA HIS A 45 -10.61 9.61 -0.79
C HIS A 45 -10.17 8.43 0.09
N LEU A 46 -9.03 8.53 0.77
CA LEU A 46 -8.63 7.52 1.74
C LEU A 46 -9.37 7.74 3.08
N PRO A 47 -9.89 6.67 3.71
CA PRO A 47 -10.50 6.72 5.04
C PRO A 47 -9.56 7.41 6.02
N ASP A 48 -10.14 8.15 6.96
CA ASP A 48 -9.37 8.78 8.02
C ASP A 48 -9.10 7.75 9.13
N SER A 49 -7.85 7.67 9.57
CA SER A 49 -7.43 6.74 10.61
C SER A 49 -6.21 7.28 11.34
N ALA A 50 -6.05 6.90 12.62
CA ALA A 50 -4.92 7.34 13.43
C ALA A 50 -3.55 6.92 12.86
N SER A 51 -3.50 5.84 12.07
CA SER A 51 -2.28 5.32 11.44
C SER A 51 -2.10 5.75 9.98
N LYS A 52 -3.03 6.53 9.41
CA LYS A 52 -3.05 6.88 7.98
C LYS A 52 -1.71 7.44 7.49
N GLN A 53 -1.10 8.33 8.26
CA GLN A 53 0.16 8.96 7.87
C GLN A 53 1.32 7.95 7.88
N ASP A 54 1.42 7.10 8.89
CA ASP A 54 2.44 6.06 8.98
C ASP A 54 2.27 5.00 7.88
N ASP A 55 1.03 4.61 7.61
CA ASP A 55 0.70 3.65 6.55
C ASP A 55 1.07 4.23 5.17
N LEU A 56 0.77 5.51 4.91
CA LEU A 56 1.18 6.20 3.69
C LEU A 56 2.70 6.30 3.55
N VAL A 57 3.43 6.52 4.65
CA VAL A 57 4.90 6.54 4.65
C VAL A 57 5.44 5.16 4.27
N LEU A 58 4.88 4.08 4.82
CA LEU A 58 5.28 2.72 4.47
C LEU A 58 5.03 2.41 2.98
N ILE A 59 3.83 2.69 2.47
CA ILE A 59 3.48 2.47 1.06
C ILE A 59 4.40 3.29 0.15
N ARG A 60 4.71 4.54 0.51
CA ARG A 60 5.63 5.39 -0.25
C ARG A 60 7.04 4.81 -0.32
N GLN A 61 7.58 4.29 0.79
CA GLN A 61 8.92 3.69 0.80
C GLN A 61 9.00 2.47 -0.14
N VAL A 62 7.96 1.63 -0.14
CA VAL A 62 7.87 0.49 -1.05
C VAL A 62 7.76 0.95 -2.51
N ALA A 63 6.92 1.94 -2.79
CA ALA A 63 6.77 2.52 -4.13
C ALA A 63 8.08 3.15 -4.65
N GLU A 64 8.83 3.84 -3.79
CA GLU A 64 10.13 4.43 -4.16
C GLU A 64 11.14 3.34 -4.55
N ARG A 65 11.18 2.20 -3.85
CA ARG A 65 12.05 1.07 -4.21
C ARG A 65 11.61 0.38 -5.51
N LEU A 66 10.30 0.20 -5.68
CA LEU A 66 9.73 -0.41 -6.88
C LEU A 66 9.97 0.41 -8.15
N TRP A 67 9.79 1.73 -8.08
CA TRP A 67 9.80 2.57 -9.29
C TRP A 67 11.08 3.38 -9.51
N LYS A 68 11.86 3.64 -8.46
CA LYS A 68 13.14 4.38 -8.54
C LYS A 68 14.35 3.55 -8.12
N GLY A 69 14.13 2.42 -7.44
CA GLY A 69 15.16 1.57 -6.89
C GLY A 69 15.39 0.30 -7.72
N ALA A 70 15.71 -0.79 -7.02
CA ALA A 70 16.06 -2.08 -7.61
C ALA A 70 14.89 -2.81 -8.30
N GLY A 71 13.67 -2.28 -8.23
CA GLY A 71 12.48 -2.90 -8.82
C GLY A 71 11.83 -3.95 -7.91
N ASP A 72 12.35 -4.12 -6.69
CA ASP A 72 11.75 -4.96 -5.64
C ASP A 72 11.06 -4.11 -4.57
N THR A 73 10.28 -4.78 -3.72
CA THR A 73 9.53 -4.11 -2.63
C THR A 73 10.42 -3.77 -1.43
N GLY A 74 11.58 -4.42 -1.29
CA GLY A 74 12.46 -4.37 -0.13
C GLY A 74 11.79 -4.79 1.18
N LEU A 75 10.75 -5.61 1.08
CA LEU A 75 10.03 -6.19 2.19
C LEU A 75 10.55 -7.61 2.46
N ASP A 76 10.79 -7.93 3.73
CA ASP A 76 11.03 -9.32 4.14
C ASP A 76 9.71 -10.11 4.10
N GLU A 77 9.79 -11.45 4.09
CA GLU A 77 8.61 -12.33 4.24
C GLU A 77 7.87 -12.09 5.58
#